data_AF-A0A087UCT5-F1
#
_entry.id   AF-A0A087UCT5-F1
#
_cell.length_a   1.000
_cell.length_b   1.000
_cell.length_c   1.000
_cell.angle_alpha   90.00
_cell.angle_beta   90.00
_cell.angle_gamma   90.00
#
_symmetry.space_group_name_H-M   'P 1'
#
loop_
_entity.id
_entity.type
_entity.pdbx_description
1 polymer ?
#
loop_
_entity_poly.entity_id
_entity_poly.type
_entity_poly.pdbx_seq_one_letter_code
_entity_poly.pdbx_strand_id
1 'polypeptide(L)'
;MASGINLDIFKIWGDKERSEFIAVCQSALQKLQNSSLVFGSENSDLNYILYEMCSQCMLGNIPAESVVSALSELLHLHNEIPSLIADILVVLDTESQSSESHGLRERYFNLLRYCNNKIVPEFILKERLEFDTLGDAGIMKLLRNTQTKFIKTKTRLFYKQQKFNLYREEMEGYAKLMTELAPQTGEEPNVEYTLEVMQSLIGCFNLDPNRVLDVILESFEYKPNLSYFFTQLLHSYFSTSETTSQVIGFKFSFYQQGDSKETPLSLYRITAFLLKSGVMSLGQLYGLLRPDDSKIVEEHKQELTNAQLYVKQLNS
;
A
#
# COMPACT_ATOMS: atom_id res chain seq x y z
N MET A 1 -11.74 -51.70 -7.87
CA MET A 1 -11.14 -51.97 -9.19
C MET A 1 -10.78 -50.62 -9.79
N ALA A 2 -9.50 -50.29 -9.78
CA ALA A 2 -8.97 -49.01 -10.22
C ALA A 2 -9.08 -48.92 -11.75
N SER A 3 -10.12 -48.24 -12.23
CA SER A 3 -10.21 -47.78 -13.61
C SER A 3 -9.30 -46.56 -13.76
N GLY A 4 -7.99 -46.79 -13.78
CA GLY A 4 -7.03 -45.78 -14.22
C GLY A 4 -7.33 -45.44 -15.68
N ILE A 5 -7.20 -44.18 -16.04
CA ILE A 5 -7.30 -43.73 -17.43
C ILE A 5 -6.33 -44.55 -18.28
N ASN A 6 -6.84 -45.15 -19.35
CA ASN A 6 -5.96 -45.59 -20.41
C ASN A 6 -5.41 -44.34 -21.10
N LEU A 7 -4.19 -43.93 -20.76
CA LEU A 7 -3.52 -42.75 -21.33
C LEU A 7 -3.39 -42.83 -22.87
N ASP A 8 -3.63 -44.00 -23.47
CA ASP A 8 -3.67 -44.17 -24.92
C ASP A 8 -4.86 -43.47 -25.60
N ILE A 9 -5.91 -43.06 -24.86
CA ILE A 9 -7.05 -42.31 -25.43
C ILE A 9 -6.64 -40.97 -26.05
N PHE A 10 -5.52 -40.40 -25.59
CA PHE A 10 -5.04 -39.10 -26.08
C PHE A 10 -4.09 -39.21 -27.27
N LYS A 11 -3.66 -40.42 -27.66
CA LYS A 11 -2.79 -40.65 -28.81
C LYS A 11 -3.55 -40.58 -30.15
N ILE A 12 -4.85 -40.89 -30.14
CA ILE A 12 -5.74 -40.80 -31.29
C ILE A 12 -7.02 -40.12 -30.80
N TRP A 13 -7.24 -38.85 -31.18
CA TRP A 13 -8.41 -38.10 -30.71
C TRP A 13 -9.54 -38.12 -31.75
N GLY A 14 -10.71 -38.62 -31.36
CA GLY A 14 -11.93 -38.65 -32.16
C GLY A 14 -13.20 -38.58 -31.31
N ASP A 15 -14.37 -38.76 -31.94
CA ASP A 15 -15.67 -38.63 -31.26
C ASP A 15 -15.91 -39.71 -30.19
N LYS A 16 -15.32 -40.91 -30.38
CA LYS A 16 -15.41 -42.01 -29.42
C LYS A 16 -14.59 -41.70 -28.17
N GLU A 17 -13.37 -41.24 -28.36
CA GLU A 17 -12.42 -40.91 -27.30
C GLU A 17 -12.88 -39.68 -26.52
N ARG A 18 -13.51 -38.69 -27.19
CA ARG A 18 -14.20 -37.57 -26.55
C ARG A 18 -15.32 -38.05 -25.62
N SER A 19 -16.16 -38.98 -26.10
CA SER A 19 -17.26 -39.54 -25.31
C SER A 19 -16.76 -40.32 -24.10
N GLU A 20 -15.69 -41.11 -24.27
CA GLU A 20 -15.02 -41.84 -23.19
C GLU A 20 -14.41 -40.89 -22.15
N PHE A 21 -13.72 -39.83 -22.59
CA PHE A 21 -13.16 -38.79 -21.73
C PHE A 21 -14.24 -38.13 -20.86
N ILE A 22 -15.39 -37.76 -21.44
CA ILE A 22 -16.48 -37.15 -20.69
C ILE A 22 -17.04 -38.12 -19.65
N ALA A 23 -17.23 -39.40 -20.01
CA ALA A 23 -17.71 -40.42 -19.07
C ALA A 23 -16.75 -40.63 -17.90
N VAL A 24 -15.44 -40.60 -18.16
CA VAL A 24 -14.40 -40.68 -17.11
C VAL A 24 -14.43 -39.46 -16.21
N CYS A 25 -14.52 -38.24 -16.77
CA CYS A 25 -14.64 -37.01 -16.00
C CYS A 25 -15.91 -36.99 -15.12
N GLN A 26 -17.04 -37.48 -15.64
CA GLN A 26 -18.28 -37.62 -14.86
C GLN A 26 -18.14 -38.63 -13.72
N SER A 27 -17.47 -39.77 -13.96
CA SER A 27 -17.20 -40.77 -12.92
C SER A 27 -16.29 -40.22 -11.83
N ALA A 28 -15.24 -39.47 -12.21
CA ALA A 28 -14.35 -38.80 -11.26
C ALA A 28 -15.09 -37.75 -10.42
N LEU A 29 -15.99 -36.97 -11.04
CA LEU A 29 -16.81 -35.99 -10.35
C LEU A 29 -17.79 -36.63 -9.34
N GLN A 30 -18.39 -37.78 -9.69
CA GLN A 30 -19.30 -38.51 -8.81
C GLN A 30 -18.61 -39.04 -7.55
N LYS A 31 -17.31 -39.35 -7.61
CA LYS A 31 -16.52 -39.75 -6.44
C LYS A 31 -16.28 -38.60 -5.46
N LEU A 32 -16.35 -37.35 -5.93
CA LEU A 32 -15.99 -36.14 -5.18
C LEU A 32 -17.18 -35.47 -4.46
N GLN A 33 -18.35 -36.12 -4.38
CA GLN A 33 -19.67 -35.56 -4.02
C GLN A 33 -19.79 -34.68 -2.76
N ASN A 34 -18.78 -34.52 -1.88
CA ASN A 34 -18.85 -33.65 -0.70
C ASN A 34 -17.54 -32.92 -0.31
N SER A 35 -16.48 -32.99 -1.12
CA SER A 35 -15.27 -32.22 -0.90
C SER A 35 -15.14 -31.17 -2.01
N SER A 36 -14.66 -29.96 -1.67
CA SER A 36 -14.13 -29.03 -2.69
C SER A 36 -13.23 -29.80 -3.66
N LEU A 37 -13.13 -29.38 -4.93
CA LEU A 37 -12.29 -30.02 -5.97
C LEU A 37 -10.76 -29.91 -5.67
N VAL A 38 -10.38 -30.03 -4.41
CA VAL A 38 -9.02 -30.02 -3.89
C VAL A 38 -8.24 -31.14 -4.55
N PHE A 39 -7.05 -30.78 -5.02
CA PHE A 39 -6.02 -31.61 -5.64
C PHE A 39 -6.02 -33.04 -5.11
N GLY A 40 -6.69 -33.91 -5.85
CA GLY A 40 -6.50 -35.34 -5.71
C GLY A 40 -5.12 -35.73 -6.23
N SER A 41 -4.50 -36.72 -5.58
CA SER A 41 -3.16 -37.23 -5.91
C SER A 41 -3.19 -38.51 -6.75
N GLU A 42 -4.37 -39.04 -7.04
CA GLU A 42 -4.55 -40.27 -7.82
C GLU A 42 -4.69 -39.95 -9.31
N ASN A 43 -4.19 -40.85 -10.16
CA ASN A 43 -4.33 -40.72 -11.61
C ASN A 43 -5.79 -40.81 -12.11
N SER A 44 -6.74 -41.13 -11.23
CA SER A 44 -8.18 -41.10 -11.54
C SER A 44 -8.87 -39.80 -11.13
N ASP A 45 -8.15 -38.86 -10.54
CA ASP A 45 -8.69 -37.60 -10.05
C ASP A 45 -8.82 -36.59 -11.18
N LEU A 46 -9.93 -35.84 -11.18
CA LEU A 46 -10.35 -34.96 -12.26
C LEU A 46 -9.24 -33.98 -12.69
N ASN A 47 -8.47 -33.43 -11.76
CA ASN A 47 -7.34 -32.55 -12.04
C ASN A 47 -6.27 -33.19 -12.92
N TYR A 48 -5.90 -34.45 -12.65
CA TYR A 48 -4.92 -35.18 -13.44
C TYR A 48 -5.43 -35.44 -14.87
N ILE A 49 -6.71 -35.82 -15.00
CA ILE A 49 -7.37 -36.08 -16.29
C ILE A 49 -7.38 -34.83 -17.16
N LEU A 50 -7.77 -33.69 -16.57
CA LEU A 50 -7.83 -32.41 -17.25
C LEU A 50 -6.43 -31.87 -17.59
N TYR A 51 -5.47 -32.06 -16.69
CA TYR A 51 -4.06 -31.69 -16.93
C TYR A 51 -3.51 -32.47 -18.12
N GLU A 52 -3.69 -33.80 -18.14
CA GLU A 52 -3.16 -34.66 -19.20
C GLU A 52 -3.72 -34.24 -20.55
N MET A 53 -5.04 -34.01 -20.65
CA MET A 53 -5.67 -33.54 -21.89
C MET A 53 -5.06 -32.22 -22.40
N CYS A 54 -4.88 -31.24 -21.51
CA CYS A 54 -4.28 -29.96 -21.85
C CYS A 54 -2.78 -30.09 -22.20
N SER A 55 -2.05 -30.98 -21.53
CA SER A 55 -0.63 -31.27 -21.80
C SER A 55 -0.45 -31.93 -23.18
N GLN A 56 -1.36 -32.84 -23.57
CA GLN A 56 -1.35 -33.46 -24.90
C GLN A 56 -1.59 -32.46 -26.03
N CYS A 57 -2.34 -31.38 -25.76
CA CYS A 57 -2.44 -30.24 -26.67
C CYS A 57 -1.09 -29.50 -26.82
N MET A 58 -0.35 -29.34 -25.72
CA MET A 58 0.98 -28.73 -25.78
C MET A 58 1.96 -29.59 -26.55
N LEU A 59 1.95 -30.92 -26.36
CA LEU A 59 2.78 -31.85 -27.13
C LEU A 59 2.44 -31.87 -28.63
N GLY A 60 1.22 -31.45 -28.99
CA GLY A 60 0.76 -31.32 -30.37
C GLY A 60 -0.03 -32.52 -30.91
N ASN A 61 -0.43 -33.44 -30.02
CA ASN A 61 -1.21 -34.62 -30.40
C ASN A 61 -2.69 -34.28 -30.63
N ILE A 62 -3.19 -33.23 -29.98
CA ILE A 62 -4.58 -32.78 -30.05
C ILE A 62 -4.62 -31.28 -30.36
N PRO A 63 -5.45 -30.80 -31.31
CA PRO A 63 -5.59 -29.38 -31.56
C PRO A 63 -6.37 -28.68 -30.42
N ALA A 64 -6.01 -27.43 -30.13
CA ALA A 64 -6.60 -26.63 -29.05
C ALA A 64 -8.14 -26.48 -29.16
N GLU A 65 -8.67 -26.42 -30.38
CA GLU A 65 -10.10 -26.33 -30.65
C GLU A 65 -10.86 -27.56 -30.16
N SER A 66 -10.31 -28.76 -30.40
CA SER A 66 -10.89 -30.02 -29.94
C SER A 66 -10.84 -30.13 -28.42
N VAL A 67 -9.74 -29.67 -27.80
CA VAL A 67 -9.63 -29.64 -26.33
C VAL A 67 -10.69 -28.73 -25.72
N VAL A 68 -10.79 -27.49 -26.20
CA VAL A 68 -11.78 -26.53 -25.70
C VAL A 68 -13.22 -27.02 -25.95
N SER A 69 -13.46 -27.72 -27.07
CA SER A 69 -14.78 -28.32 -27.31
C SER A 69 -15.14 -29.35 -26.24
N ALA A 70 -14.24 -30.25 -25.87
CA ALA A 70 -14.54 -31.25 -24.83
C ALA A 70 -14.63 -30.61 -23.43
N LEU A 71 -13.76 -29.65 -23.11
CA LEU A 71 -13.81 -28.90 -21.84
C LEU A 71 -15.12 -28.11 -21.70
N SER A 72 -15.67 -27.59 -22.79
CA SER A 72 -16.92 -26.83 -22.77
C SER A 72 -18.12 -27.67 -22.30
N GLU A 73 -18.14 -28.97 -22.60
CA GLU A 73 -19.19 -29.88 -22.13
C GLU A 73 -19.11 -30.13 -20.63
N LEU A 74 -17.91 -30.06 -20.06
CA LEU A 74 -17.69 -30.26 -18.63
C LEU A 74 -18.13 -29.05 -17.79
N LEU A 75 -18.22 -27.86 -18.37
CA LEU A 75 -18.60 -26.62 -17.65
C LEU A 75 -19.96 -26.73 -16.95
N HIS A 76 -20.89 -27.49 -17.51
CA HIS A 76 -22.23 -27.67 -16.94
C HIS A 76 -22.27 -28.65 -15.77
N LEU A 77 -21.20 -29.41 -15.53
CA LEU A 77 -21.18 -30.46 -14.51
C LEU A 77 -20.89 -29.90 -13.12
N HIS A 78 -20.04 -28.87 -13.00
CA HIS A 78 -19.69 -28.28 -11.71
C HIS A 78 -19.13 -26.86 -11.82
N ASN A 79 -19.54 -25.98 -10.90
CA ASN A 79 -19.19 -24.55 -10.92
C ASN A 79 -17.70 -24.26 -10.71
N GLU A 80 -16.95 -25.17 -10.08
CA GLU A 80 -15.51 -24.99 -9.81
C GLU A 80 -14.61 -25.43 -10.99
N ILE A 81 -15.16 -26.07 -12.04
CA ILE A 81 -14.37 -26.55 -13.19
C ILE A 81 -13.60 -25.42 -13.90
N PRO A 82 -14.18 -24.23 -14.16
CA PRO A 82 -13.41 -23.09 -14.70
C PRO A 82 -12.21 -22.69 -13.84
N SER A 83 -12.36 -22.74 -12.51
CA SER A 83 -11.28 -22.46 -11.58
C SER A 83 -10.19 -23.54 -11.67
N LEU A 84 -10.57 -24.82 -11.70
CA LEU A 84 -9.62 -25.91 -11.80
C LEU A 84 -8.82 -25.86 -13.12
N ILE A 85 -9.50 -25.56 -14.24
CA ILE A 85 -8.85 -25.39 -15.54
C ILE A 85 -7.90 -24.19 -15.52
N ALA A 86 -8.26 -23.09 -14.84
CA ALA A 86 -7.36 -21.95 -14.69
C ALA A 86 -6.08 -22.33 -13.91
N ASP A 87 -6.17 -23.15 -12.87
CA ASP A 87 -4.99 -23.63 -12.13
C ASP A 87 -4.10 -24.53 -13.01
N ILE A 88 -4.72 -25.42 -13.80
CA ILE A 88 -3.99 -26.25 -14.78
C ILE A 88 -3.26 -25.37 -15.80
N LEU A 89 -3.91 -24.32 -16.31
CA LEU A 89 -3.29 -23.38 -17.25
C LEU A 89 -2.10 -22.63 -16.64
N VAL A 90 -2.07 -22.41 -15.32
CA VAL A 90 -0.93 -21.80 -14.60
C VAL A 90 0.23 -22.79 -14.48
N VAL A 91 -0.05 -24.06 -14.20
CA VAL A 91 0.97 -25.12 -14.18
C VAL A 91 1.61 -25.25 -15.57
N LEU A 92 0.79 -25.31 -16.61
CA LEU A 92 1.23 -25.39 -18.01
C LEU A 92 1.99 -24.12 -18.46
N ASP A 93 1.64 -22.94 -17.92
CA ASP A 93 2.41 -21.69 -18.12
C ASP A 93 3.86 -21.92 -17.69
N THR A 94 4.02 -22.38 -16.45
CA THR A 94 5.32 -22.62 -15.81
C THR A 94 6.15 -23.68 -16.54
N GLU A 95 5.50 -24.79 -16.95
CA GLU A 95 6.15 -25.85 -17.73
C GLU A 95 6.63 -25.35 -19.10
N SER A 96 5.80 -24.55 -19.77
CA SER A 96 6.16 -24.01 -21.09
C SER A 96 7.27 -22.95 -21.02
N GLN A 97 7.39 -22.21 -19.92
CA GLN A 97 8.50 -21.28 -19.67
C GLN A 97 9.81 -22.02 -19.36
N SER A 98 9.71 -23.19 -18.70
CA SER A 98 10.88 -24.00 -18.32
C SER A 98 11.45 -24.83 -19.48
N SER A 99 10.71 -24.98 -20.57
CA SER A 99 11.10 -25.78 -21.74
C SER A 99 11.86 -24.94 -22.76
N GLU A 100 12.96 -25.47 -23.31
CA GLU A 100 13.75 -24.80 -24.37
C GLU A 100 13.05 -24.80 -25.74
N SER A 101 11.92 -25.50 -25.90
CA SER A 101 11.21 -25.59 -27.18
C SER A 101 10.25 -24.42 -27.39
N HIS A 102 10.62 -23.48 -28.27
CA HIS A 102 9.74 -22.38 -28.68
C HIS A 102 8.36 -22.84 -29.20
N GLY A 103 8.27 -24.04 -29.81
CA GLY A 103 7.01 -24.59 -30.32
C GLY A 103 6.03 -25.00 -29.21
N LEU A 104 6.52 -25.35 -28.01
CA LEU A 104 5.65 -25.64 -26.86
C LEU A 104 4.97 -24.37 -26.34
N ARG A 105 5.72 -23.27 -26.25
CA ARG A 105 5.21 -21.97 -25.75
C ARG A 105 4.12 -21.39 -26.66
N GLU A 106 4.32 -21.43 -27.97
CA GLU A 106 3.30 -20.99 -28.95
C GLU A 106 2.02 -21.84 -28.86
N ARG A 107 2.14 -23.17 -28.71
CA ARG A 107 0.99 -24.06 -28.53
C ARG A 107 0.24 -23.79 -27.24
N TYR A 108 0.95 -23.50 -26.15
CA TYR A 108 0.35 -23.04 -24.90
C TYR A 108 -0.43 -21.72 -25.09
N PHE A 109 0.15 -20.72 -25.75
CA PHE A 109 -0.55 -19.46 -26.02
C PHE A 109 -1.81 -19.65 -26.87
N ASN A 110 -1.77 -20.55 -27.86
CA ASN A 110 -2.96 -20.90 -28.62
C ASN A 110 -4.04 -21.51 -27.73
N LEU A 111 -3.72 -22.52 -26.91
CA LEU A 111 -4.65 -23.11 -25.96
C LEU A 111 -5.24 -22.05 -25.01
N LEU A 112 -4.40 -21.21 -24.41
CA LEU A 112 -4.80 -20.15 -23.50
C LEU A 112 -5.77 -19.16 -24.17
N ARG A 113 -5.52 -18.77 -25.43
CA ARG A 113 -6.41 -17.90 -26.21
C ARG A 113 -7.77 -18.54 -26.49
N TYR A 114 -7.82 -19.84 -26.79
CA TYR A 114 -9.08 -20.55 -26.99
C TYR A 114 -9.87 -20.74 -25.67
N CYS A 115 -9.17 -20.92 -24.55
CA CYS A 115 -9.80 -21.04 -23.23
C CYS A 115 -10.37 -19.70 -22.71
N ASN A 116 -9.72 -18.57 -23.04
CA ASN A 116 -10.12 -17.24 -22.58
C ASN A 116 -11.57 -16.91 -23.00
N ASN A 117 -12.41 -16.52 -22.04
CA ASN A 117 -13.84 -16.20 -22.18
C ASN A 117 -14.76 -17.33 -22.67
N LYS A 118 -14.23 -18.46 -23.16
CA LYS A 118 -15.03 -19.63 -23.54
C LYS A 118 -15.16 -20.65 -22.41
N ILE A 119 -14.04 -20.92 -21.72
CA ILE A 119 -13.96 -21.91 -20.64
C ILE A 119 -13.74 -21.21 -19.31
N VAL A 120 -12.76 -20.30 -19.28
CA VAL A 120 -12.39 -19.55 -18.08
C VAL A 120 -12.70 -18.08 -18.30
N PRO A 121 -13.47 -17.44 -17.39
CA PRO A 121 -13.66 -16.00 -17.42
C PRO A 121 -12.33 -15.24 -17.39
N GLU A 122 -12.20 -14.20 -18.22
CA GLU A 122 -10.95 -13.43 -18.36
C GLU A 122 -10.43 -12.85 -17.03
N PHE A 123 -11.30 -12.54 -16.06
CA PHE A 123 -10.88 -12.00 -14.77
C PHE A 123 -10.09 -13.03 -13.93
N ILE A 124 -10.43 -14.32 -14.01
CA ILE A 124 -9.71 -15.39 -13.29
C ILE A 124 -8.32 -15.58 -13.90
N LEU A 125 -8.22 -15.55 -15.23
CA LEU A 125 -6.93 -15.63 -15.92
C LEU A 125 -6.03 -14.44 -15.56
N LYS A 126 -6.59 -13.23 -15.48
CA LYS A 126 -5.86 -12.02 -15.07
C LYS A 126 -5.42 -12.04 -13.61
N GLU A 127 -6.15 -12.74 -12.75
CA GLU A 127 -5.82 -12.88 -11.33
C GLU A 127 -4.66 -13.85 -11.12
N ARG A 128 -4.59 -14.94 -11.90
CA ARG A 128 -3.68 -16.06 -11.66
C ARG A 128 -2.43 -16.11 -12.53
N LEU A 129 -2.50 -15.62 -13.77
CA LEU A 129 -1.37 -15.66 -14.70
C LEU A 129 -0.47 -14.44 -14.56
N GLU A 130 0.80 -14.61 -14.95
CA GLU A 130 1.77 -13.52 -14.98
C GLU A 130 1.41 -12.46 -16.03
N PHE A 131 1.78 -11.20 -15.75
CA PHE A 131 1.50 -10.09 -16.65
C PHE A 131 2.10 -10.30 -18.04
N ASP A 132 3.32 -10.83 -18.12
CA ASP A 132 4.03 -11.04 -19.38
C ASP A 132 3.34 -12.13 -20.22
N THR A 133 2.96 -13.26 -19.60
CA THR A 133 2.12 -14.30 -20.23
C THR A 133 0.81 -13.71 -20.79
N LEU A 134 0.11 -12.88 -20.00
CA LEU A 134 -1.15 -12.26 -20.42
C LEU A 134 -0.95 -11.26 -21.58
N GLY A 135 0.19 -10.59 -21.63
CA GLY A 135 0.59 -9.69 -22.71
C GLY A 135 0.89 -10.43 -24.00
N ASP A 136 1.76 -11.44 -23.94
CA ASP A 136 2.19 -12.24 -25.10
C ASP A 136 1.02 -13.06 -25.67
N ALA A 137 0.14 -13.57 -24.81
CA ALA A 137 -1.10 -14.22 -25.21
C ALA A 137 -2.12 -13.25 -25.84
N GLY A 138 -1.91 -11.93 -25.76
CA GLY A 138 -2.81 -10.91 -26.30
C GLY A 138 -4.10 -10.73 -25.49
N ILE A 139 -4.18 -11.30 -24.29
CA ILE A 139 -5.33 -11.16 -23.37
C ILE A 139 -5.31 -9.77 -22.71
N MET A 140 -4.13 -9.26 -22.39
CA MET A 140 -3.97 -7.94 -21.78
C MET A 140 -3.34 -6.92 -22.73
N LYS A 141 -4.15 -5.98 -23.24
CA LYS A 141 -3.71 -4.97 -24.21
C LYS A 141 -2.84 -3.84 -23.62
N LEU A 142 -3.03 -3.49 -22.35
CA LEU A 142 -2.39 -2.33 -21.68
C LEU A 142 -1.41 -2.76 -20.58
N LEU A 143 -0.51 -3.69 -20.88
CA LEU A 143 0.38 -4.35 -19.94
C LEU A 143 1.14 -3.39 -19.01
N ARG A 144 1.88 -2.41 -19.56
CA ARG A 144 2.66 -1.44 -18.78
C ARG A 144 1.81 -0.61 -17.82
N ASN A 145 0.63 -0.18 -18.26
CA ASN A 145 -0.27 0.62 -17.44
C ASN A 145 -0.87 -0.22 -16.30
N THR A 146 -1.23 -1.47 -16.57
CA THR A 146 -1.77 -2.40 -15.58
C THR A 146 -0.70 -2.78 -14.55
N GLN A 147 0.51 -3.13 -14.98
CA GLN A 147 1.65 -3.42 -14.09
C GLN A 147 1.95 -2.22 -13.17
N THR A 148 2.01 -1.01 -13.73
CA THR A 148 2.23 0.22 -12.93
C THR A 148 1.13 0.43 -11.89
N LYS A 149 -0.14 0.21 -12.27
CA LYS A 149 -1.27 0.29 -11.34
C LYS A 149 -1.20 -0.79 -10.26
N PHE A 150 -0.88 -2.03 -10.64
CA PHE A 150 -0.72 -3.15 -9.71
C PHE A 150 0.35 -2.85 -8.67
N ILE A 151 1.54 -2.41 -9.11
CA ILE A 151 2.65 -2.04 -8.22
C ILE A 151 2.21 -0.91 -7.28
N LYS A 152 1.59 0.16 -7.80
CA LYS A 152 1.09 1.27 -6.96
C LYS A 152 0.07 0.82 -5.92
N THR A 153 -0.88 -0.03 -6.30
CA THR A 153 -1.90 -0.58 -5.40
C THR A 153 -1.27 -1.47 -4.34
N LYS A 154 -0.38 -2.39 -4.74
CA LYS A 154 0.35 -3.28 -3.83
C LYS A 154 1.18 -2.47 -2.84
N THR A 155 1.93 -1.48 -3.33
CA THR A 155 2.74 -0.63 -2.47
C THR A 155 1.87 0.16 -1.48
N ARG A 156 0.75 0.71 -1.95
CA ARG A 156 -0.21 1.40 -1.08
C ARG A 156 -0.82 0.47 -0.03
N LEU A 157 -1.14 -0.76 -0.39
CA LEU A 157 -1.78 -1.72 0.52
C LEU A 157 -0.82 -2.19 1.62
N PHE A 158 0.45 -2.44 1.28
CA PHE A 158 1.41 -3.07 2.20
C PHE A 158 2.34 -2.09 2.92
N TYR A 159 2.66 -0.93 2.33
CA TYR A 159 3.67 -0.02 2.90
C TYR A 159 3.10 1.33 3.36
N LYS A 160 1.91 1.72 2.89
CA LYS A 160 1.32 2.98 3.35
C LYS A 160 0.68 2.76 4.72
N GLN A 161 1.34 3.22 5.76
CA GLN A 161 0.72 3.30 7.08
C GLN A 161 -0.48 4.23 7.03
N GLN A 162 -1.60 3.78 7.58
CA GLN A 162 -2.76 4.62 7.78
C GLN A 162 -2.48 5.52 8.99
N LYS A 163 -2.14 6.78 8.71
CA LYS A 163 -1.96 7.85 9.70
C LYS A 163 -2.81 9.04 9.27
N PHE A 164 -3.54 9.61 10.20
CA PHE A 164 -4.43 10.72 9.95
C PHE A 164 -3.79 12.00 10.48
N ASN A 165 -3.40 12.87 9.55
CA ASN A 165 -2.64 14.09 9.84
C ASN A 165 -3.54 15.33 9.91
N LEU A 166 -4.76 15.25 9.38
CA LEU A 166 -5.66 16.40 9.28
C LEU A 166 -6.86 16.23 10.21
N TYR A 167 -7.32 17.31 10.82
CA TYR A 167 -8.45 17.26 11.75
C TYR A 167 -9.72 16.65 11.14
N ARG A 168 -10.00 16.94 9.87
CA ARG A 168 -11.18 16.40 9.16
C ARG A 168 -11.10 14.89 8.89
N GLU A 169 -9.91 14.30 8.95
CA GLU A 169 -9.73 12.86 8.74
C GLU A 169 -10.19 12.08 9.97
N GLU A 170 -9.84 12.55 11.18
CA GLU A 170 -10.20 11.92 12.45
C GLU A 170 -10.55 12.96 13.53
N MET A 171 -11.74 13.57 13.40
CA MET A 171 -12.17 14.64 14.30
C MET A 171 -12.29 14.18 15.76
N GLU A 172 -12.76 12.94 16.00
CA GLU A 172 -12.94 12.40 17.35
C GLU A 172 -11.60 12.25 18.08
N GLY A 173 -10.61 11.65 17.43
CA GLY A 173 -9.29 11.44 18.03
C GLY A 173 -8.61 12.75 18.40
N TYR A 174 -8.64 13.74 17.50
CA TYR A 174 -8.10 15.07 17.79
C TYR A 174 -8.89 15.83 18.85
N ALA A 175 -10.23 15.73 18.87
CA ALA A 175 -11.04 16.37 19.91
C ALA A 175 -10.73 15.80 21.31
N LYS A 176 -10.62 14.47 21.42
CA LYS A 176 -10.22 13.81 22.68
C LYS A 176 -8.82 14.22 23.12
N LEU A 177 -7.87 14.27 22.19
CA LEU A 177 -6.50 14.73 22.46
C LEU A 177 -6.48 16.16 22.99
N MET A 178 -7.18 17.09 22.33
CA MET A 178 -7.26 18.48 22.78
C MET A 178 -7.90 18.62 24.16
N THR A 179 -8.93 17.80 24.44
CA THR A 179 -9.59 17.79 25.75
C THR A 179 -8.65 17.29 26.84
N GLU A 180 -7.89 16.22 26.56
CA GLU A 180 -6.92 15.66 27.50
C GLU A 180 -5.75 16.62 27.80
N LEU A 181 -5.26 17.34 26.78
CA LEU A 181 -4.21 18.36 26.95
C LEU A 181 -4.69 19.64 27.66
N ALA A 182 -5.99 19.72 27.97
CA ALA A 182 -6.62 20.83 28.65
C ALA A 182 -7.10 20.42 30.07
N PRO A 183 -6.19 20.30 31.05
CA PRO A 183 -6.54 19.88 32.41
C PRO A 183 -7.61 20.78 33.03
N GLN A 184 -8.47 20.20 33.86
CA GLN A 184 -9.55 20.90 34.54
C GLN A 184 -9.01 21.93 35.53
N THR A 185 -9.78 22.99 35.76
CA THR A 185 -9.36 24.08 36.64
C THR A 185 -9.26 23.58 38.09
N GLY A 186 -8.05 23.56 38.64
CA GLY A 186 -7.79 23.18 40.04
C GLY A 186 -7.15 21.81 40.23
N GLU A 187 -6.96 21.02 39.18
CA GLU A 187 -6.24 19.74 39.23
C GLU A 187 -4.78 19.92 38.76
N GLU A 188 -3.84 19.30 39.48
CA GLU A 188 -2.45 19.23 39.00
C GLU A 188 -2.37 18.24 37.84
N PRO A 189 -1.79 18.64 36.70
CA PRO A 189 -1.77 17.78 35.53
C PRO A 189 -0.76 16.64 35.71
N ASN A 190 -1.21 15.41 35.49
CA ASN A 190 -0.40 14.21 35.61
C ASN A 190 0.21 13.81 34.25
N VAL A 191 1.53 13.93 34.13
CA VAL A 191 2.26 13.64 32.89
C VAL A 191 2.16 12.16 32.50
N GLU A 192 2.28 11.23 33.45
CA GLU A 192 2.26 9.79 33.19
C GLU A 192 0.89 9.37 32.66
N TYR A 193 -0.18 9.82 33.32
CA TYR A 193 -1.55 9.56 32.88
C TYR A 193 -1.83 10.14 31.49
N THR A 194 -1.51 11.42 31.26
CA THR A 194 -1.72 12.06 29.94
C THR A 194 -0.92 11.36 28.85
N LEU A 195 0.30 10.91 29.15
CA LEU A 195 1.14 10.17 28.20
C LEU A 195 0.48 8.85 27.79
N GLU A 196 -0.03 8.06 28.75
CA GLU A 196 -0.74 6.81 28.48
C GLU A 196 -1.99 7.05 27.63
N VAL A 197 -2.80 8.05 27.99
CA VAL A 197 -4.01 8.41 27.23
C VAL A 197 -3.63 8.86 25.82
N MET A 198 -2.63 9.71 25.67
CA MET A 198 -2.17 10.18 24.35
C MET A 198 -1.69 9.02 23.46
N GLN A 199 -0.89 8.09 24.00
CA GLN A 199 -0.45 6.89 23.27
C GLN A 199 -1.63 6.02 22.85
N SER A 200 -2.63 5.88 23.72
CA SER A 200 -3.86 5.16 23.40
C SER A 200 -4.64 5.84 22.28
N LEU A 201 -4.73 7.17 22.27
CA LEU A 201 -5.41 7.93 21.21
C LEU A 201 -4.68 7.83 19.87
N ILE A 202 -3.34 7.94 19.88
CA ILE A 202 -2.50 7.74 18.68
C ILE A 202 -2.73 6.34 18.11
N GLY A 203 -2.79 5.31 18.96
CA GLY A 203 -2.99 3.92 18.55
C GLY A 203 -4.41 3.61 18.07
N CYS A 204 -5.43 4.06 18.81
CA CYS A 204 -6.84 3.76 18.50
C CYS A 204 -7.39 4.54 17.30
N PHE A 205 -6.96 5.80 17.14
CA PHE A 205 -7.44 6.68 16.07
C PHE A 205 -6.39 6.88 14.98
N ASN A 206 -5.29 6.13 14.98
CA ASN A 206 -4.23 6.24 13.98
C ASN A 206 -3.74 7.68 13.75
N LEU A 207 -3.63 8.49 14.80
CA LEU A 207 -3.24 9.90 14.67
C LEU A 207 -1.79 10.01 14.21
N ASP A 208 -1.49 11.01 13.37
CA ASP A 208 -0.11 11.30 13.00
C ASP A 208 0.68 11.88 14.19
N PRO A 209 1.79 11.26 14.64
CA PRO A 209 2.54 11.74 15.80
C PRO A 209 3.10 13.16 15.63
N ASN A 210 3.46 13.58 14.41
CA ASN A 210 3.96 14.94 14.17
C ASN A 210 2.83 15.95 14.29
N ARG A 211 1.60 15.58 13.91
CA ARG A 211 0.42 16.42 14.16
C ARG A 211 0.07 16.47 15.64
N VAL A 212 0.19 15.36 16.37
CA VAL A 212 0.00 15.35 17.84
C VAL A 212 1.00 16.27 18.53
N LEU A 213 2.28 16.24 18.11
CA LEU A 213 3.29 17.19 18.58
C LEU A 213 2.86 18.64 18.33
N ASP A 214 2.37 18.94 17.12
CA ASP A 214 1.87 20.28 16.79
C ASP A 214 0.73 20.74 17.71
N VAL A 215 -0.23 19.84 18.00
CA VAL A 215 -1.35 20.11 18.94
C VAL A 215 -0.86 20.35 20.37
N ILE A 216 0.16 19.61 20.83
CA ILE A 216 0.78 19.83 22.14
C ILE A 216 1.42 21.22 22.21
N LEU A 217 2.16 21.60 21.16
CA LEU A 217 2.81 22.91 21.10
C LEU A 217 1.78 24.05 21.08
N GLU A 218 0.68 23.91 20.35
CA GLU A 218 -0.44 24.88 20.36
C GLU A 218 -1.11 24.97 21.73
N SER A 219 -1.30 23.82 22.41
CA SER A 219 -1.85 23.77 23.77
C SER A 219 -0.91 24.44 24.78
N PHE A 220 0.40 24.25 24.61
CA PHE A 220 1.42 24.90 25.44
C PHE A 220 1.47 26.42 25.19
N GLU A 221 1.33 26.85 23.94
CA GLU A 221 1.21 28.27 23.58
C GLU A 221 0.02 28.94 24.25
N TYR A 222 -1.11 28.23 24.32
CA TYR A 222 -2.32 28.71 24.97
C TYR A 222 -2.21 28.72 26.52
N LYS A 223 -1.50 27.77 27.13
CA LYS A 223 -1.36 27.62 28.60
C LYS A 223 0.12 27.65 29.05
N PRO A 224 0.81 28.80 28.97
CA PRO A 224 2.23 28.90 29.34
C PRO A 224 2.48 28.69 30.85
N ASN A 225 1.45 28.82 31.68
CA ASN A 225 1.52 28.51 33.12
C ASN A 225 1.81 27.04 33.41
N LEU A 226 1.50 26.13 32.47
CA LEU A 226 1.76 24.69 32.58
C LEU A 226 3.09 24.28 31.93
N SER A 227 4.06 25.19 31.86
CA SER A 227 5.36 24.93 31.20
C SER A 227 6.10 23.70 31.71
N TYR A 228 6.09 23.43 33.02
CA TYR A 228 6.70 22.21 33.57
C TYR A 228 6.01 20.95 33.03
N PHE A 229 4.68 20.91 33.03
CA PHE A 229 3.91 19.79 32.51
C PHE A 229 4.19 19.52 31.02
N PHE A 230 4.10 20.54 30.17
CA PHE A 230 4.33 20.36 28.73
C PHE A 230 5.77 19.98 28.40
N THR A 231 6.76 20.57 29.10
CA THR A 231 8.17 20.21 28.87
C THR A 231 8.48 18.77 29.31
N GLN A 232 7.91 18.30 30.43
CA GLN A 232 8.04 16.90 30.85
C GLN A 232 7.35 15.94 29.88
N LEU A 233 6.16 16.29 29.38
CA LEU A 233 5.44 15.48 28.39
C LEU A 233 6.24 15.36 27.08
N LEU A 234 6.80 16.47 26.59
CA LEU A 234 7.65 16.49 25.40
C LEU A 234 8.93 15.68 25.59
N HIS A 235 9.61 15.79 26.73
CA HIS A 235 10.78 14.96 27.04
C HIS A 235 10.46 13.47 27.10
N SER A 236 9.26 13.11 27.56
CA SER A 236 8.87 11.70 27.73
C SER A 236 8.52 10.99 26.42
N TYR A 237 8.03 11.70 25.40
CA TYR A 237 7.56 11.08 24.14
C TYR A 237 8.21 11.62 22.87
N PHE A 238 8.54 12.91 22.85
CA PHE A 238 9.11 13.62 21.70
C PHE A 238 10.53 14.10 22.01
N SER A 239 11.38 13.21 22.52
CA SER A 239 12.75 13.53 22.95
C SER A 239 13.69 13.98 21.81
N THR A 240 13.26 13.85 20.55
CA THR A 240 14.06 14.23 19.38
C THR A 240 13.97 15.74 19.15
N SER A 241 14.98 16.48 19.60
CA SER A 241 15.10 17.93 19.40
C SER A 241 14.91 18.39 17.95
N GLU A 242 15.28 17.56 16.96
CA GLU A 242 15.16 17.90 15.54
C GLU A 242 13.69 18.03 15.08
N THR A 243 12.83 17.07 15.45
CA THR A 243 11.42 17.09 15.01
C THR A 243 10.68 18.27 15.63
N THR A 244 10.89 18.55 16.91
CA THR A 244 10.33 19.74 17.57
C THR A 244 10.84 21.03 16.94
N SER A 245 12.14 21.11 16.63
CA SER A 245 12.73 22.27 15.95
C SER A 245 12.13 22.48 14.55
N GLN A 246 11.89 21.41 13.79
CA GLN A 246 11.25 21.48 12.47
C GLN A 246 9.80 21.97 12.57
N VAL A 247 9.01 21.49 13.52
CA VAL A 247 7.62 21.95 13.71
C VAL A 247 7.58 23.43 14.12
N ILE A 248 8.41 23.85 15.07
CA ILE A 248 8.52 25.27 15.48
C ILE A 248 9.02 26.14 14.32
N GLY A 249 10.06 25.71 13.60
CA GLY A 249 10.57 26.41 12.42
C GLY A 249 9.52 26.56 11.33
N PHE A 250 8.70 25.53 11.09
CA PHE A 250 7.57 25.61 10.18
C PHE A 250 6.54 26.64 10.63
N LYS A 251 6.20 26.71 11.92
CA LYS A 251 5.32 27.76 12.48
C LYS A 251 5.89 29.16 12.26
N PHE A 252 7.20 29.39 12.50
CA PHE A 252 7.83 30.68 12.19
C PHE A 252 7.75 31.02 10.69
N SER A 253 8.02 30.04 9.82
CA SER A 253 7.99 30.24 8.37
C SER A 253 6.61 30.69 7.86
N PHE A 254 5.54 30.23 8.49
CA PHE A 254 4.16 30.63 8.17
C PHE A 254 3.95 32.15 8.35
N TYR A 255 4.45 32.72 9.45
CA TYR A 255 4.34 34.16 9.72
C TYR A 255 5.36 35.01 8.95
N GLN A 256 6.39 34.38 8.36
CA GLN A 256 7.43 35.06 7.60
C GLN A 256 7.16 35.13 6.09
N GLN A 257 6.29 34.26 5.56
CA GLN A 257 6.03 34.14 4.10
C GLN A 257 4.65 34.67 3.65
N GLY A 258 3.71 34.92 4.56
CA GLY A 258 2.36 35.36 4.21
C GLY A 258 2.14 36.88 4.30
N ASP A 259 0.97 37.35 3.84
CA ASP A 259 0.46 38.72 4.05
C ASP A 259 0.20 39.08 5.54
N SER A 260 0.44 38.12 6.44
CA SER A 260 0.19 38.22 7.87
C SER A 260 1.30 39.02 8.55
N LYS A 261 0.89 40.07 9.25
CA LYS A 261 1.74 40.97 10.02
C LYS A 261 2.24 40.28 11.29
N GLU A 262 3.56 40.30 11.44
CA GLU A 262 4.32 40.04 12.67
C GLU A 262 4.14 38.65 13.29
N THR A 263 5.26 38.07 13.71
CA THR A 263 5.24 36.82 14.44
C THR A 263 4.66 37.04 15.85
N PRO A 264 3.69 36.23 16.31
CA PRO A 264 3.10 36.37 17.63
C PRO A 264 4.12 36.27 18.77
N LEU A 265 3.95 37.10 19.80
CA LEU A 265 4.80 37.06 21.01
C LEU A 265 4.71 35.71 21.74
N SER A 266 3.57 35.05 21.67
CA SER A 266 3.33 33.72 22.23
C SER A 266 4.26 32.67 21.63
N LEU A 267 4.48 32.69 20.31
CA LEU A 267 5.40 31.79 19.60
C LEU A 267 6.86 32.01 20.05
N TYR A 268 7.28 33.27 20.20
CA TYR A 268 8.60 33.58 20.76
C TYR A 268 8.75 33.06 22.20
N ARG A 269 7.70 33.22 23.02
CA ARG A 269 7.70 32.80 24.42
C ARG A 269 7.82 31.29 24.57
N ILE A 270 7.03 30.50 23.84
CA ILE A 270 7.14 29.03 23.90
C ILE A 270 8.51 28.57 23.40
N THR A 271 9.02 29.17 22.33
CA THR A 271 10.33 28.82 21.76
C THR A 271 11.43 29.04 22.79
N ALA A 272 11.39 30.17 23.50
CA ALA A 272 12.32 30.44 24.60
C ALA A 272 12.21 29.41 25.74
N PHE A 273 10.99 28.98 26.10
CA PHE A 273 10.81 27.92 27.11
C PHE A 273 11.34 26.56 26.65
N LEU A 274 11.12 26.17 25.40
CA LEU A 274 11.59 24.92 24.83
C LEU A 274 13.12 24.87 24.75
N LEU A 275 13.74 25.99 24.37
CA LEU A 275 15.20 26.15 24.39
C LEU A 275 15.75 26.07 25.82
N LYS A 276 15.13 26.80 26.76
CA LYS A 276 15.56 26.81 28.17
C LYS A 276 15.45 25.45 28.84
N SER A 277 14.40 24.68 28.52
CA SER A 277 14.14 23.35 29.08
C SER A 277 14.93 22.23 28.38
N GLY A 278 15.69 22.56 27.32
CA GLY A 278 16.49 21.58 26.58
C GLY A 278 15.66 20.64 25.70
N VAL A 279 14.38 20.92 25.46
CA VAL A 279 13.54 20.15 24.53
C VAL A 279 14.02 20.35 23.08
N MET A 280 14.55 21.55 22.78
CA MET A 280 15.10 21.86 21.47
C MET A 280 16.42 22.63 21.54
N SER A 281 17.21 22.55 20.47
CA SER A 281 18.50 23.22 20.30
C SER A 281 18.37 24.47 19.43
N LEU A 282 19.01 25.57 19.86
CA LEU A 282 19.06 26.80 19.05
C LEU A 282 19.74 26.57 17.71
N GLY A 283 20.79 25.73 17.66
CA GLY A 283 21.52 25.46 16.42
C GLY A 283 20.65 24.79 15.36
N GLN A 284 19.71 23.93 15.77
CA GLN A 284 18.76 23.28 14.85
C GLN A 284 17.65 24.22 14.40
N LEU A 285 17.16 25.08 15.30
CA LEU A 285 16.13 26.06 14.95
C LEU A 285 16.68 27.18 14.06
N TYR A 286 17.89 27.68 14.34
CA TYR A 286 18.44 28.87 13.69
C TYR A 286 18.45 28.76 12.16
N GLY A 287 18.87 27.60 11.63
CA GLY A 287 18.88 27.36 10.18
C GLY A 287 17.50 27.28 9.51
N LEU A 288 16.42 27.23 10.28
CA LEU A 288 15.04 27.22 9.79
C LEU A 288 14.38 28.60 9.84
N LEU A 289 15.00 29.56 10.54
CA LEU A 289 14.49 30.92 10.68
C LEU A 289 14.85 31.78 9.47
N ARG A 290 14.01 32.78 9.20
CA ARG A 290 14.28 33.84 8.23
C ARG A 290 14.36 35.20 8.93
N PRO A 291 15.02 36.20 8.32
CA PRO A 291 15.78 36.12 7.06
C PRO A 291 17.12 35.37 7.20
N ASP A 292 17.73 34.99 6.08
CA ASP A 292 19.06 34.37 6.07
C ASP A 292 20.15 35.35 6.51
N ASP A 293 21.25 34.83 7.04
CA ASP A 293 22.41 35.61 7.50
C ASP A 293 22.90 36.65 6.48
N SER A 294 22.90 36.30 5.19
CA SER A 294 23.30 37.21 4.12
C SER A 294 22.42 38.46 4.06
N LYS A 295 21.11 38.28 4.20
CA LYS A 295 20.12 39.35 4.18
C LYS A 295 20.14 40.15 5.48
N ILE A 296 20.33 39.51 6.64
CA ILE A 296 20.52 40.20 7.93
C ILE A 296 21.72 41.15 7.85
N VAL A 297 22.85 40.68 7.32
CA VAL A 297 24.07 41.50 7.18
C VAL A 297 23.86 42.64 6.19
N GLU A 298 23.13 42.42 5.10
CA GLU A 298 22.79 43.46 4.13
C GLU A 298 21.91 44.55 4.75
N GLU A 299 20.81 44.17 5.40
CA GLU A 299 19.88 45.09 6.07
C GLU A 299 20.59 45.91 7.15
N HIS A 300 21.44 45.27 7.97
CA HIS A 300 22.22 45.97 9.00
C HIS A 300 23.18 47.01 8.42
N LYS A 301 23.84 46.72 7.28
CA LYS A 301 24.71 47.69 6.59
C LYS A 301 23.92 48.87 6.05
N GLN A 302 22.72 48.61 5.51
CA GLN A 302 21.83 49.67 5.03
C GLN A 302 21.36 50.56 6.18
N GLU A 303 20.94 49.99 7.31
CA GLU A 303 20.55 50.72 8.52
C GLU A 303 21.69 51.61 9.05
N LEU A 304 22.91 51.09 9.14
CA LEU A 304 24.09 51.86 9.56
C LEU A 304 24.37 53.03 8.61
N THR A 305 24.27 52.81 7.30
CA THR A 305 24.48 53.86 6.29
C THR A 305 23.42 54.95 6.43
N ASN A 306 22.15 54.57 6.62
CA ASN A 306 21.04 55.50 6.82
C ASN A 306 21.20 56.31 8.12
N ALA A 307 21.60 55.67 9.21
CA ALA A 307 21.87 56.35 10.47
C ALA A 307 23.01 57.38 10.35
N GLN A 308 24.08 57.04 9.63
CA GLN A 308 25.18 57.99 9.36
C GLN A 308 24.74 59.19 8.50
N LEU A 309 23.89 58.96 7.49
CA LEU A 309 23.32 60.03 6.68
C LEU A 309 22.41 60.94 7.52
N TYR A 310 21.59 60.37 8.39
CA TYR A 310 20.73 61.13 9.30
C TYR A 310 21.53 62.02 10.25
N VAL A 311 22.61 61.51 10.85
CA VAL A 311 23.51 62.31 11.71
C VAL A 311 24.19 63.42 10.92
N LYS A 312 24.60 63.18 9.67
CA LYS A 312 25.17 64.23 8.81
C LYS A 312 24.17 65.33 8.50
N GLN A 313 22.89 64.99 8.29
CA GLN A 313 21.81 65.97 8.06
C GLN A 313 21.46 66.78 9.31
N LEU A 314 21.60 66.21 10.51
CA LEU A 314 21.40 66.94 11.77
C LEU A 314 22.53 67.93 12.10
N ASN A 315 23.74 67.66 11.59
CA ASN A 315 24.93 68.47 11.84
C ASN A 315 25.22 69.51 10.73
N SER A 316 24.39 69.54 9.69
CA SER A 316 24.43 70.51 8.57
C SER A 316 23.35 71.58 8.74
#